data_AF-A0A930A6B1-F1
#
_entry.id   AF-A0A930A6B1-F1
#
_cell.length_a   1.000
_cell.length_b   1.000
_cell.length_c   1.000
_cell.angle_alpha   90.00
_cell.angle_beta   90.00
_cell.angle_gamma   90.00
#
_symmetry.space_group_name_H-M   'P 1'
#
loop_
_entity.id
_entity.type
_entity.pdbx_description
1 polymer ?
#
loop_
_entity_poly.entity_id
_entity_poly.type
_entity_poly.pdbx_seq_one_letter_code
_entity_poly.pdbx_strand_id
1 'polypeptide(L)'
;HLSLKDACTFKDLESGVSFLSPIQVIDPTYKIVETDRVVDIKNGKRIKLDIRDPQVIFTSNGELLAAYALQEDGLYHCLRGLF
;
A
#
# COMPACT_ATOMS: atom_id res chain seq x y z
N HIS A 1 -5.93 12.93 4.06
CA HIS A 1 -5.50 13.70 5.25
C HIS A 1 -6.22 13.16 6.46
N LEU A 2 -5.46 12.82 7.51
CA LEU A 2 -5.99 12.36 8.80
C LEU A 2 -6.26 13.54 9.73
N SER A 3 -7.24 13.39 10.61
CA SER A 3 -7.63 14.38 11.61
C SER A 3 -7.78 13.75 13.00
N LEU A 4 -7.94 14.60 14.03
CA LEU A 4 -8.19 14.12 15.39
C LEU A 4 -9.50 13.30 15.50
N LYS A 5 -10.46 13.51 14.59
CA LYS A 5 -11.71 12.73 14.57
C LYS A 5 -11.52 11.29 14.13
N ASP A 6 -10.41 11.01 13.45
CA ASP A 6 -10.06 9.66 12.99
C ASP A 6 -9.23 8.91 14.05
N ALA A 7 -8.89 9.56 15.16
CA ALA A 7 -8.22 8.94 16.30
C ALA A 7 -9.21 8.11 17.12
N CYS A 8 -8.72 7.00 17.66
CA CYS A 8 -9.49 6.06 18.46
C CYS A 8 -8.92 6.03 19.88
N THR A 9 -9.79 6.03 20.91
CA THR A 9 -9.33 5.86 22.29
C THR A 9 -9.13 4.38 22.65
N PHE A 10 -8.43 4.09 23.74
CA PHE A 10 -8.31 2.71 24.23
C PHE A 10 -9.67 2.08 24.58
N LYS A 11 -10.62 2.89 25.06
CA LYS A 11 -11.98 2.41 25.36
C LYS A 11 -12.74 2.05 24.09
N ASP A 12 -12.59 2.85 23.04
CA ASP A 12 -13.20 2.57 21.73
C ASP A 12 -12.64 1.27 21.15
N LEU A 13 -11.33 1.04 21.29
CA LEU A 13 -10.66 -0.19 20.91
C LEU A 13 -11.22 -1.43 21.63
N GLU A 14 -11.39 -1.35 22.95
CA GLU A 14 -11.97 -2.45 23.75
C GLU A 14 -13.44 -2.72 23.40
N SER A 15 -14.18 -1.69 22.96
CA SER A 15 -15.57 -1.82 22.55
C SER A 15 -15.76 -2.33 21.10
N GLY A 16 -14.67 -2.56 20.37
CA GLY A 16 -14.70 -3.10 19.01
C GLY A 16 -15.02 -2.07 17.93
N VAL A 17 -14.78 -0.77 18.18
CA VAL A 17 -14.85 0.25 17.14
C VAL A 17 -13.83 -0.08 16.05
N SER A 18 -14.29 -0.14 14.80
CA SER A 18 -13.43 -0.44 13.66
C SER A 18 -12.37 0.64 13.47
N PHE A 19 -11.12 0.22 13.30
CA PHE A 19 -10.05 1.09 12.85
C PHE A 19 -10.32 1.66 11.45
N LEU A 20 -9.64 2.75 11.12
CA LEU A 20 -9.52 3.20 9.74
C LEU A 20 -8.94 2.09 8.87
N SER A 21 -9.38 2.05 7.62
CA SER A 21 -8.76 1.17 6.64
C SER A 21 -7.29 1.59 6.42
N PRO A 22 -6.35 0.63 6.31
CA PRO A 22 -4.96 0.92 5.99
C PRO A 22 -4.76 1.85 4.79
N ILE A 23 -5.63 1.79 3.78
CA ILE A 23 -5.54 2.66 2.59
C ILE A 23 -5.74 4.15 2.92
N GLN A 24 -6.45 4.46 4.02
CA GLN A 24 -6.70 5.83 4.47
C GLN A 24 -5.50 6.46 5.17
N VAL A 25 -4.55 5.62 5.64
CA VAL A 25 -3.36 6.06 6.38
C VAL A 25 -2.07 6.03 5.55
N ILE A 26 -2.13 5.47 4.33
CA ILE A 26 -1.01 5.52 3.38
C ILE A 26 -0.78 6.95 2.91
N ASP A 27 0.49 7.31 2.68
CA ASP A 27 0.86 8.58 2.07
C ASP A 27 0.15 8.74 0.71
N PRO A 28 -0.76 9.73 0.56
CA PRO A 28 -1.55 9.89 -0.65
C PRO A 28 -0.72 10.28 -1.88
N THR A 29 0.56 10.62 -1.72
CA THR A 29 1.48 10.86 -2.83
C THR A 29 1.89 9.57 -3.53
N TYR A 30 1.71 8.41 -2.90
CA TYR A 30 2.04 7.13 -3.51
C TYR A 30 1.02 6.74 -4.56
N LYS A 31 1.52 6.37 -5.74
CA LYS A 31 0.67 5.87 -6.81
C LYS A 31 0.16 4.48 -6.46
N ILE A 32 -1.16 4.33 -6.35
CA ILE A 32 -1.79 3.03 -6.19
C ILE A 32 -1.93 2.36 -7.56
N VAL A 33 -1.49 1.11 -7.64
CA VAL A 33 -1.49 0.29 -8.86
C VAL A 33 -2.23 -1.02 -8.58
N GLU A 34 -3.42 -1.15 -9.16
CA GLU A 34 -4.18 -2.39 -9.13
C GLU A 34 -3.51 -3.44 -10.03
N THR A 35 -3.40 -4.69 -9.56
CA THR A 35 -2.76 -5.76 -10.33
C THR A 35 -3.43 -7.13 -10.16
N ASP A 36 -3.38 -7.90 -11.23
CA ASP A 36 -3.75 -9.32 -11.30
C ASP A 36 -2.57 -10.26 -10.98
N ARG A 37 -1.33 -9.74 -10.92
CA ARG A 37 -0.09 -10.51 -10.71
C ARG A 37 0.23 -10.73 -9.23
N VAL A 38 -0.79 -11.07 -8.43
CA VAL A 38 -0.70 -11.16 -6.95
C VAL A 38 0.49 -12.01 -6.47
N VAL A 39 0.69 -13.18 -7.07
CA VAL A 39 1.77 -14.11 -6.69
C VAL A 39 3.15 -13.51 -6.96
N ASP A 40 3.32 -12.75 -8.04
CA ASP A 40 4.60 -12.10 -8.34
C ASP A 40 4.94 -11.01 -7.32
N ILE A 41 3.94 -10.20 -6.95
CA ILE A 41 4.08 -9.13 -5.96
C ILE A 41 4.37 -9.70 -4.58
N LYS A 42 3.61 -10.71 -4.14
CA LYS A 42 3.82 -11.34 -2.82
C LYS A 42 5.19 -12.01 -2.69
N ASN A 43 5.76 -12.48 -3.81
CA ASN A 43 7.10 -13.04 -3.87
C ASN A 43 8.21 -12.00 -4.09
N GLY A 44 7.89 -10.69 -4.10
CA GLY A 44 8.88 -9.63 -4.22
C GLY A 44 9.56 -9.55 -5.60
N LYS A 45 8.94 -10.11 -6.65
CA LYS A 45 9.52 -10.04 -8.00
C LYS A 45 9.61 -8.59 -8.47
N ARG A 46 10.61 -8.29 -9.29
CA ARG A 46 10.78 -6.99 -9.94
C ARG A 46 9.71 -6.81 -11.02
N ILE A 47 9.11 -5.62 -11.09
CA ILE A 47 7.99 -5.33 -11.98
C ILE A 47 8.33 -4.17 -12.90
N LYS A 48 8.03 -4.32 -14.19
CA LYS A 48 8.08 -3.21 -15.15
C LYS A 48 6.68 -2.61 -15.26
N LEU A 49 6.58 -1.30 -15.12
CA LEU A 49 5.35 -0.53 -15.32
C LEU A 49 5.59 0.57 -16.35
N ASP A 50 4.53 1.02 -17.01
CA ASP A 50 4.56 2.16 -17.94
C ASP A 50 4.27 3.49 -17.21
N ILE A 51 4.88 3.67 -16.04
CA ILE A 51 4.81 4.86 -15.20
C ILE A 51 6.15 5.13 -14.54
N ARG A 52 6.38 6.37 -14.09
CA ARG A 52 7.66 6.81 -13.51
C ARG A 52 7.53 7.37 -12.10
N ASP A 53 6.41 7.14 -11.44
CA ASP A 53 6.24 7.50 -10.04
C ASP A 53 7.34 6.82 -9.20
N PRO A 54 8.08 7.56 -8.35
CA PRO A 54 9.22 6.99 -7.64
C PRO A 54 8.83 5.80 -6.75
N GLN A 55 7.59 5.80 -6.25
CA GLN A 55 7.06 4.78 -5.35
C GLN A 55 5.62 4.44 -5.73
N VAL A 56 5.30 3.16 -5.64
CA VAL A 56 3.96 2.62 -5.91
C VAL A 56 3.52 1.68 -4.80
N ILE A 57 2.22 1.65 -4.56
CA ILE A 57 1.56 0.65 -3.73
C ILE A 57 0.76 -0.27 -4.64
N PHE A 58 1.05 -1.56 -4.60
CA PHE A 58 0.25 -2.56 -5.30
C PHE A 58 -0.98 -2.96 -4.48
N THR A 59 -2.12 -3.02 -5.15
CA THR A 59 -3.38 -3.54 -4.61
C THR A 59 -3.95 -4.66 -5.49
N SER A 60 -4.78 -5.52 -4.90
CA SER A 60 -5.62 -6.46 -5.64
C SER A 60 -6.97 -6.60 -4.96
N ASN A 61 -8.05 -6.36 -5.71
CA ASN A 61 -9.42 -6.31 -5.22
C ASN A 61 -9.60 -5.40 -3.99
N GLY A 62 -8.88 -4.29 -3.95
CA GLY A 62 -8.89 -3.35 -2.82
C GLY A 62 -8.04 -3.77 -1.61
N GLU A 63 -7.40 -4.93 -1.63
CA GLU A 63 -6.42 -5.33 -0.61
C GLU A 63 -5.02 -4.81 -0.94
N LEU A 64 -4.31 -4.31 0.07
CA LEU A 64 -2.92 -3.89 -0.07
C LEU A 64 -2.00 -5.11 -0.17
N LEU A 65 -1.09 -5.07 -1.14
CA LEU A 65 -0.11 -6.14 -1.35
C LEU A 65 1.29 -5.72 -0.90
N ALA A 66 1.86 -4.68 -1.51
CA ALA A 66 3.24 -4.31 -1.23
C ALA A 66 3.57 -2.89 -1.71
N ALA A 67 4.54 -2.28 -1.05
CA ALA A 67 5.18 -1.05 -1.48
C ALA A 67 6.44 -1.35 -2.30
N TYR A 68 6.60 -0.62 -3.41
CA TYR A 68 7.69 -0.78 -4.36
C TYR A 68 8.27 0.58 -4.74
N ALA A 69 9.55 0.62 -5.12
CA ALA A 69 10.21 1.82 -5.64
C ALA A 69 10.84 1.58 -7.00
N LEU A 70 10.74 2.58 -7.89
CA LEU A 70 11.45 2.61 -9.16
C LEU A 70 12.96 2.71 -8.89
N GLN A 71 13.74 1.84 -9.50
CA GLN A 71 15.21 1.83 -9.42
C GLN A 71 15.85 2.29 -10.73
N GLU A 72 17.16 2.49 -10.71
CA GLU A 72 17.96 2.94 -11.86
C GLU A 72 17.91 1.97 -13.05
N ASP A 73 17.65 0.68 -12.80
CA ASP A 73 17.45 -0.34 -13.85
C ASP A 73 16.10 -0.19 -14.59
N GLY A 74 15.28 0.78 -14.21
CA GLY A 74 13.97 1.03 -14.78
C GLY A 74 12.89 0.04 -14.32
N LEU A 75 13.16 -0.76 -13.29
CA LEU A 75 12.21 -1.69 -12.69
C LEU A 75 11.80 -1.21 -11.31
N TYR A 76 10.61 -1.63 -10.90
CA TYR A 76 10.13 -1.47 -9.54
C TYR A 76 10.60 -2.64 -8.69
N HIS A 77 11.27 -2.35 -7.58
CA HIS A 77 11.76 -3.33 -6.60
C HIS A 77 10.95 -3.27 -5.32
N CYS A 78 10.72 -4.42 -4.69
CA CYS A 78 9.95 -4.53 -3.46
C CYS A 78 10.67 -3.83 -2.31
N LEU A 79 9.99 -2.90 -1.65
CA LEU A 79 10.43 -2.30 -0.40
C LEU A 79 9.89 -3.10 0.79
N ARG A 80 8.59 -3.42 0.77
CA ARG A 80 7.90 -4.06 1.89
C ARG A 80 6.59 -4.72 1.47
N GLY A 81 6.37 -5.96 1.90
CA GLY A 81 5.05 -6.61 1.85
C GLY A 81 4.11 -6.06 2.94
N LEU A 82 2.84 -5.88 2.59
CA LEU A 82 1.81 -5.26 3.44
C LEU A 82 0.63 -6.20 3.77
N PHE A 83 0.78 -7.48 3.41
CA PHE A 83 -0.17 -8.57 3.66
C PHE A 83 0.24 -9.42 4.86
#